data_AF-A0A7K2CAP8-F1
#
_entry.id   AF-A0A7K2CAP8-F1
#
_cell.length_a   1.000
_cell.length_b   1.000
_cell.length_c   1.000
_cell.angle_alpha   90.00
_cell.angle_beta   90.00
_cell.angle_gamma   90.00
#
_symmetry.space_group_name_H-M   'P 1'
#
loop_
_entity.id
_entity.type
_entity.pdbx_description
1 polymer ?
#
loop_
_entity_poly.entity_id
_entity_poly.type
_entity_poly.pdbx_seq_one_letter_code
_entity_poly.pdbx_strand_id
1 'polypeptide(L)'
;MGFTQTAENGAVQSKDDDDWRISPVYSGRIVIDPAFPNPVPPGASVAIPVRIRLSNSVQGGLEVTSYDSNRIPRRLDSIPNASETGSYVFRFMPSVLGLEGLIRVFIVDTRGRLVSYGDIHINE
;
A
#
# COMPACT_ATOMS: atom_id res chain seq x y z
N MET A 1 16.06 -7.13 -6.67
CA MET A 1 14.68 -7.59 -6.42
C MET A 1 13.81 -6.36 -6.51
N GLY A 2 12.62 -6.44 -7.11
CA GLY A 2 11.76 -5.28 -7.38
C GLY A 2 10.64 -5.09 -6.35
N PHE A 3 10.87 -5.50 -5.10
CA PHE A 3 9.96 -5.33 -3.97
C PHE A 3 10.67 -5.55 -2.63
N THR A 4 10.14 -4.95 -1.58
CA THR A 4 10.55 -5.15 -0.18
C THR A 4 9.92 -6.41 0.41
N GLN A 5 10.76 -7.30 0.91
CA GLN A 5 10.33 -8.54 1.57
C GLN A 5 10.08 -8.33 3.05
N THR A 6 8.96 -8.86 3.53
CA THR A 6 8.51 -8.79 4.92
C THR A 6 7.95 -10.13 5.37
N ALA A 7 8.22 -10.47 6.63
CA ALA A 7 7.59 -11.60 7.31
C ALA A 7 6.12 -11.29 7.66
N GLU A 8 5.37 -12.31 8.08
CA GLU A 8 3.96 -12.16 8.50
C GLU A 8 3.74 -11.16 9.65
N ASN A 9 4.76 -10.94 10.49
CA ASN A 9 4.73 -9.97 11.58
C ASN A 9 5.16 -8.55 11.16
N GLY A 10 5.43 -8.32 9.87
CA GLY A 10 5.91 -7.05 9.33
C GLY A 10 7.41 -6.79 9.47
N ALA A 11 8.20 -7.76 9.98
CA ALA A 11 9.65 -7.62 10.03
C ALA A 11 10.23 -7.62 8.60
N VAL A 12 10.98 -6.57 8.25
CA VAL A 12 11.65 -6.45 6.94
C VAL A 12 12.79 -7.46 6.86
N GLN A 13 12.76 -8.32 5.86
CA GLN A 13 13.77 -9.35 5.58
C GLN A 13 14.75 -8.89 4.49
N SER A 14 14.26 -8.18 3.48
CA SER A 14 15.05 -7.58 2.41
C SER A 14 14.39 -6.29 1.96
N LYS A 15 15.15 -5.22 1.80
CA LYS A 15 14.62 -3.89 1.48
C LYS A 15 14.89 -3.54 0.02
N ASP A 16 13.87 -3.02 -0.66
CA ASP A 16 14.01 -2.32 -1.92
C ASP A 16 13.81 -0.81 -1.66
N ASP A 17 14.80 0.00 -2.04
CA ASP A 17 14.80 1.46 -1.82
C ASP A 17 13.95 2.22 -2.85
N ASP A 18 13.51 1.56 -3.92
CA ASP A 18 12.55 2.09 -4.89
C ASP A 18 11.09 1.92 -4.42
N ASP A 19 10.87 1.15 -3.36
CA ASP A 19 9.56 0.73 -2.88
C ASP A 19 8.97 1.69 -1.84
N TRP A 20 7.64 1.85 -1.84
CA TRP A 20 6.89 2.67 -0.87
C TRP A 20 7.28 4.16 -0.83
N ARG A 21 7.81 4.68 -1.94
CA ARG A 21 8.24 6.07 -2.06
C ARG A 21 7.06 7.04 -1.96
N ILE A 22 7.22 8.03 -1.09
CA ILE A 22 6.23 9.08 -0.87
C ILE A 22 6.37 10.18 -1.91
N SER A 23 5.27 10.56 -2.53
CA SER A 23 5.22 11.70 -3.45
C SER A 23 5.66 12.99 -2.75
N PRO A 24 6.37 13.92 -3.43
CA PRO A 24 6.96 15.11 -2.81
C PRO A 24 6.00 15.94 -1.94
N VAL A 25 4.72 16.05 -2.34
CA VAL A 25 3.70 16.84 -1.62
C VAL A 25 3.39 16.28 -0.22
N TYR A 26 3.59 14.97 -0.01
CA TYR A 26 3.31 14.29 1.26
C TYR A 26 4.60 13.95 2.04
N SER A 27 5.76 14.29 1.49
CA SER A 27 7.05 13.99 2.09
C SER A 27 7.18 14.61 3.49
N GLY A 28 7.67 13.81 4.44
CA GLY A 28 7.79 14.19 5.86
C GLY A 28 6.47 14.25 6.64
N ARG A 29 5.32 14.22 5.94
CA ARG A 29 3.97 14.33 6.53
C ARG A 29 3.28 12.98 6.71
N ILE A 30 3.58 12.05 5.82
CA ILE A 30 3.06 10.69 5.82
C ILE A 30 4.24 9.73 5.76
N VAL A 31 4.10 8.60 6.43
CA VAL A 31 5.00 7.44 6.29
C VAL A 31 4.16 6.25 5.87
N ILE A 32 4.69 5.51 4.91
CA ILE A 32 4.17 4.20 4.52
C ILE A 32 5.23 3.19 4.90
N ASP A 33 4.86 2.23 5.74
CA ASP A 33 5.72 1.10 6.05
C ASP A 33 5.43 0.00 5.00
N PRO A 34 6.41 -0.85 4.64
CA PRO A 34 6.22 -1.86 3.59
C PRO A 34 5.04 -2.79 3.84
N ALA A 35 4.41 -3.23 2.75
CA ALA A 35 3.35 -4.24 2.82
C ALA A 35 3.83 -5.52 3.51
N PHE A 36 2.95 -6.17 4.28
CA PHE A 36 3.25 -7.47 4.87
C PHE A 36 2.03 -8.41 4.98
N PRO A 37 2.22 -9.73 4.85
CA PRO A 37 3.45 -10.37 4.37
C PRO A 37 3.73 -10.02 2.90
N ASN A 38 5.00 -10.01 2.53
CA ASN A 38 5.44 -9.83 1.14
C ASN A 38 6.71 -10.67 0.92
N PRO A 39 6.71 -11.76 0.13
CA PRO A 39 5.61 -12.24 -0.71
C PRO A 39 4.34 -12.63 0.05
N VAL A 40 3.21 -12.58 -0.65
CA VAL A 40 1.88 -12.91 -0.14
C VAL A 40 1.63 -14.40 -0.35
N PRO A 41 1.40 -15.18 0.73
CA PRO A 41 0.99 -16.56 0.60
C PRO A 41 -0.40 -16.70 -0.07
N PRO A 42 -0.69 -17.86 -0.71
CA PRO A 42 -1.99 -18.12 -1.30
C PRO A 42 -3.13 -17.94 -0.29
N GLY A 43 -4.15 -17.17 -0.68
CA GLY A 43 -5.32 -16.88 0.15
C GLY A 43 -5.08 -15.95 1.34
N ALA A 44 -3.87 -15.44 1.55
CA ALA A 44 -3.57 -14.52 2.64
C ALA A 44 -4.00 -13.07 2.34
N SER A 45 -4.28 -12.32 3.40
CA SER A 45 -4.47 -10.87 3.33
C SER A 45 -3.14 -10.12 3.45
N VAL A 46 -3.02 -9.00 2.78
CA VAL A 46 -1.90 -8.06 2.91
C VAL A 46 -2.32 -6.88 3.79
N ALA A 47 -1.39 -6.41 4.62
CA ALA A 47 -1.52 -5.16 5.36
C ALA A 47 -0.50 -4.12 4.87
N ILE A 48 -0.92 -2.86 4.76
CA ILE A 48 -0.01 -1.74 4.49
C ILE A 48 -0.23 -0.69 5.58
N PRO A 49 0.72 -0.53 6.53
CA PRO A 49 0.64 0.50 7.55
C PRO A 49 0.87 1.89 6.98
N VAL A 50 0.08 2.83 7.47
CA VAL A 50 0.16 4.25 7.12
C VAL A 50 0.22 5.06 8.40
N ARG A 51 1.20 5.97 8.51
CA ARG A 51 1.30 6.89 9.64
C ARG A 51 1.20 8.33 9.17
N ILE A 52 0.20 9.03 9.67
CA ILE A 52 0.03 10.48 9.46
C ILE A 52 0.76 11.20 10.58
N ARG A 53 1.80 11.97 10.23
CA ARG A 53 2.65 12.71 11.17
C ARG A 53 2.19 14.14 11.42
N LEU A 54 1.43 14.71 10.48
CA LEU A 54 0.93 16.08 10.55
C LEU A 54 -0.54 16.11 10.14
N SER A 55 -1.41 16.59 11.02
CA SER A 55 -2.84 16.74 10.72
C SER A 55 -3.07 17.61 9.48
N ASN A 56 -4.16 17.35 8.77
CA ASN A 56 -4.56 17.98 7.51
C ASN A 56 -3.58 17.79 6.33
N SER A 57 -2.62 16.88 6.46
CA SER A 57 -1.72 16.52 5.33
C SER A 57 -2.42 15.72 4.24
N VAL A 58 -3.47 14.97 4.62
CA VAL A 58 -4.44 14.36 3.72
C VAL A 58 -5.76 15.07 3.96
N GLN A 59 -6.44 15.48 2.88
CA GLN A 59 -7.80 16.00 2.97
C GLN A 59 -8.77 14.83 2.81
N GLY A 60 -9.44 14.45 3.91
CA GLY A 60 -10.36 13.32 3.92
C GLY A 60 -9.61 12.00 4.11
N GLY A 61 -9.80 11.06 3.20
CA GLY A 61 -9.31 9.69 3.27
C GLY A 61 -8.18 9.33 2.29
N LEU A 62 -7.81 8.05 2.34
CA LEU A 62 -6.87 7.41 1.44
C LEU A 62 -7.50 6.15 0.85
N GLU A 63 -7.12 5.80 -0.37
CA GLU A 63 -7.51 4.56 -1.02
C GLU A 63 -6.27 3.81 -1.50
N VAL A 64 -6.25 2.49 -1.33
CA VAL A 64 -5.28 1.62 -1.99
C VAL A 64 -5.94 0.99 -3.21
N THR A 65 -5.27 1.07 -4.34
CA THR A 65 -5.78 0.64 -5.64
C THR A 65 -4.72 -0.13 -6.42
N SER A 66 -5.14 -0.96 -7.36
CA SER A 66 -4.28 -1.60 -8.36
C SER A 66 -5.11 -1.90 -9.61
N TYR A 67 -4.53 -2.58 -10.59
CA TYR A 67 -5.22 -3.02 -11.80
C TYR A 67 -5.45 -4.53 -11.74
N ASP A 68 -6.65 -4.98 -12.11
CA ASP A 68 -6.92 -6.42 -12.27
C ASP A 68 -6.32 -6.98 -13.57
N SER A 69 -6.53 -8.28 -13.81
CA SER A 69 -6.09 -8.97 -15.03
C SER A 69 -6.61 -8.38 -16.34
N ASN A 70 -7.69 -7.60 -16.31
CA ASN A 70 -8.24 -6.88 -17.47
C ASN A 70 -7.74 -5.43 -17.57
N ARG A 71 -6.77 -5.04 -16.74
CA ARG A 71 -6.26 -3.68 -16.60
C ARG A 71 -7.33 -2.66 -16.17
N ILE A 72 -8.34 -3.11 -15.43
CA ILE A 72 -9.36 -2.25 -14.86
C ILE A 72 -8.90 -1.82 -13.46
N PRO A 73 -8.94 -0.51 -13.11
CA PRO A 73 -8.65 -0.06 -11.76
C PRO A 73 -9.60 -0.72 -10.75
N ARG A 74 -9.01 -1.29 -9.70
CA ARG A 74 -9.72 -1.86 -8.55
C ARG A 74 -9.27 -1.15 -7.29
N ARG A 75 -10.25 -0.71 -6.50
CA ARG A 75 -10.01 -0.32 -5.12
C ARG A 75 -9.93 -1.58 -4.26
N LEU A 76 -8.83 -1.70 -3.54
CA LEU A 76 -8.51 -2.85 -2.69
C LEU A 76 -9.00 -2.61 -1.26
N ASP A 77 -8.83 -1.39 -0.75
CA ASP A 77 -9.32 -0.95 0.56
C ASP A 77 -9.33 0.60 0.63
N SER A 78 -9.93 1.16 1.68
CA SER A 78 -10.00 2.60 1.92
C SER A 78 -9.90 2.95 3.41
N ILE A 79 -9.19 4.03 3.73
CA ILE A 79 -9.22 4.70 5.02
C ILE A 79 -10.10 5.94 4.84
N PRO A 80 -11.36 5.96 5.34
CA PRO A 80 -12.30 7.04 5.03
C PRO A 80 -11.89 8.42 5.57
N ASN A 81 -11.12 8.44 6.66
CA ASN A 81 -10.58 9.65 7.25
C ASN A 81 -9.15 9.42 7.77
N ALA A 82 -8.18 10.06 7.11
CA ALA A 82 -6.77 10.11 7.45
C ALA A 82 -6.29 11.57 7.66
N SER A 83 -7.21 12.45 8.03
CA SER A 83 -6.92 13.88 8.22
C SER A 83 -6.22 14.17 9.55
N GLU A 84 -6.32 13.26 10.52
CA GLU A 84 -5.67 13.42 11.83
C GLU A 84 -4.35 12.66 11.90
N THR A 85 -3.46 13.10 12.80
CA THR A 85 -2.26 12.32 13.12
C THR A 85 -2.65 10.98 13.72
N GLY A 86 -1.95 9.91 13.32
CA GLY A 86 -2.22 8.58 13.82
C GLY A 86 -1.67 7.48 12.94
N SER A 87 -1.90 6.25 13.39
CA SER A 87 -1.58 5.03 12.66
C SER A 87 -2.85 4.44 12.08
N TYR A 88 -2.78 4.11 10.80
CA TYR A 88 -3.83 3.50 10.01
C TYR A 88 -3.27 2.27 9.30
N VAL A 89 -4.15 1.43 8.78
CA VAL A 89 -3.74 0.23 8.05
C VAL A 89 -4.73 -0.04 6.94
N PHE A 90 -4.23 -0.26 5.73
CA PHE A 90 -5.00 -0.91 4.69
C PHE A 90 -4.92 -2.42 4.87
N ARG A 91 -6.03 -3.14 4.67
CA ARG A 91 -6.07 -4.59 4.68
C ARG A 91 -6.94 -5.12 3.55
N PHE A 92 -6.35 -5.93 2.67
CA PHE A 92 -7.05 -6.46 1.50
C PHE A 92 -6.58 -7.87 1.14
N MET A 93 -7.42 -8.61 0.42
CA MET A 93 -7.05 -9.89 -0.20
C MET A 93 -6.63 -9.63 -1.65
N PRO A 94 -5.36 -9.86 -2.04
CA PRO A 94 -4.92 -9.59 -3.41
C PRO A 94 -5.56 -10.49 -4.47
N SER A 95 -6.15 -11.63 -4.08
CA SER A 95 -6.86 -12.56 -4.97
C SER A 95 -7.99 -11.90 -5.77
N VAL A 96 -8.54 -10.77 -5.30
CA VAL A 96 -9.54 -9.99 -6.03
C VAL A 96 -9.01 -9.41 -7.36
N LEU A 97 -7.68 -9.34 -7.53
CA LEU A 97 -7.04 -8.86 -8.75
C LEU A 97 -6.99 -9.94 -9.84
N GLY A 98 -7.11 -11.23 -9.47
CA GLY A 98 -6.98 -12.35 -10.40
C GLY A 98 -5.61 -12.37 -11.10
N LEU A 99 -4.55 -11.97 -10.38
CA LEU A 99 -3.19 -11.84 -10.86
C LEU A 99 -2.24 -12.56 -9.89
N GLU A 100 -1.12 -13.03 -10.42
CA GLU A 100 -0.02 -13.64 -9.69
C GLU A 100 1.29 -12.90 -10.03
N GLY A 101 2.31 -13.10 -9.21
CA GLY A 101 3.61 -12.47 -9.42
C GLY A 101 3.68 -11.03 -8.88
N LEU A 102 4.55 -10.22 -9.48
CA LEU A 102 4.84 -8.86 -9.01
C LEU A 102 3.74 -7.88 -9.47
N ILE A 103 3.11 -7.20 -8.52
CA ILE A 103 1.99 -6.30 -8.74
C ILE A 103 2.24 -4.97 -8.06
N ARG A 104 2.06 -3.89 -8.81
CA ARG A 104 2.12 -2.54 -8.27
C ARG A 104 0.81 -2.14 -7.62
N VAL A 105 0.90 -1.63 -6.40
CA VAL A 105 -0.22 -1.00 -5.69
C VAL A 105 0.03 0.50 -5.54
N PHE A 106 -1.06 1.27 -5.62
CA PHE A 106 -1.04 2.72 -5.54
C PHE A 106 -1.87 3.17 -4.35
N ILE A 107 -1.31 4.07 -3.55
CA ILE A 107 -2.05 4.78 -2.49
C ILE A 107 -2.35 6.17 -3.01
N VAL A 108 -3.63 6.52 -3.05
CA VAL A 108 -4.11 7.82 -3.53
C VAL A 108 -4.97 8.50 -2.46
N ASP A 109 -5.04 9.83 -2.51
CA ASP A 109 -6.01 10.57 -1.72
C ASP A 109 -7.40 10.64 -2.38
N THR A 110 -8.37 11.21 -1.68
CA THR A 110 -9.75 11.39 -2.17
C THR A 110 -9.89 12.21 -3.46
N ARG A 111 -8.84 12.92 -3.87
CA ARG A 111 -8.79 13.70 -5.12
C ARG A 111 -8.06 12.96 -6.22
N GLY A 112 -7.70 11.70 -6.00
CA GLY A 112 -6.96 10.85 -6.94
C GLY A 112 -5.48 11.19 -7.05
N ARG A 113 -4.92 11.99 -6.12
CA ARG A 113 -3.49 12.33 -6.15
C ARG A 113 -2.67 11.19 -5.57
N LEU A 114 -1.59 10.82 -6.25
CA LEU A 114 -0.68 9.78 -5.81
C LEU A 114 0.04 10.20 -4.52
N VAL A 115 -0.13 9.39 -3.47
CA VAL A 115 0.54 9.55 -2.17
C VAL A 115 1.80 8.69 -2.13
N SER A 116 1.69 7.42 -2.51
CA SER A 116 2.78 6.45 -2.56
C SER A 116 2.44 5.32 -3.53
N TYR A 117 3.44 4.57 -3.94
CA TYR A 117 3.28 3.29 -4.62
C TYR A 117 4.33 2.31 -4.12
N GLY A 118 4.03 1.02 -4.22
CA GLY A 118 4.96 -0.05 -3.91
C GLY A 118 4.53 -1.34 -4.60
N ASP A 119 5.36 -2.35 -4.51
CA ASP A 119 5.14 -3.62 -5.17
C ASP A 119 4.88 -4.74 -4.14
N ILE A 120 3.90 -5.60 -4.44
CA ILE A 120 3.63 -6.84 -3.71
C ILE A 120 3.87 -8.03 -4.65
N HIS A 121 4.39 -9.13 -4.12
CA HIS A 121 4.58 -10.37 -4.87
C HIS A 121 3.58 -11.41 -4.40
N ILE A 122 2.65 -11.83 -5.26
CA ILE A 122 1.68 -12.89 -4.95
C ILE A 122 2.26 -14.23 -5.40
N ASN A 123 2.36 -15.17 -4.46
CA ASN A 123 2.77 -16.54 -4.77
C ASN A 123 1.59 -17.38 -5.27
N GLU A 124 1.90 -18.40 -6.08
CA GLU A 124 1.02 -19.51 -6.43
C GLU A 124 0.65 -20.38 -5.22
#